data_AF-A0A938HR12-F1
#
_entry.id   AF-A0A938HR12-F1
#
_cell.length_a   1.000
_cell.length_b   1.000
_cell.length_c   1.000
_cell.angle_alpha   90.00
_cell.angle_beta   90.00
_cell.angle_gamma   90.00
#
_symmetry.space_group_name_H-M   'P 1'
#
loop_
_entity.id
_entity.type
_entity.pdbx_description
1 polymer ?
#
loop_
_entity_poly.entity_id
_entity_poly.type
_entity_poly.pdbx_seq_one_letter_code
_entity_poly.pdbx_strand_id
1 'polypeptide(L)'
;MTDFADLIVHRLQQRIEAGAMSAASVRVERRGEPLLDWTGGRLGFEPGAGAATPDSVFLIASITKPMTCCGVAKLVERGLIDLDEPVARYVP
;
A
#
# COMPACT_ATOMS: atom_id res chain seq x y z
N MET A 1 7.53 -19.24 -13.92
CA MET A 1 7.29 -18.18 -12.92
C MET A 1 8.03 -16.89 -13.27
N THR A 2 9.18 -16.95 -13.94
CA THR A 2 9.92 -15.78 -14.46
C THR A 2 9.01 -14.84 -15.28
N ASP A 3 8.18 -15.42 -16.14
CA ASP A 3 7.22 -14.69 -16.99
C ASP A 3 6.24 -13.76 -16.23
N PHE A 4 5.75 -14.17 -15.05
CA PHE A 4 4.78 -13.36 -14.29
C PHE A 4 5.43 -12.16 -13.58
N ALA A 5 6.59 -12.39 -12.94
CA ALA A 5 7.33 -11.33 -12.27
C ALA A 5 7.84 -10.30 -13.29
N ASP A 6 8.40 -10.78 -14.40
CA ASP A 6 8.90 -9.93 -15.48
C ASP A 6 7.77 -9.11 -16.11
N LEU A 7 6.59 -9.71 -16.33
CA LEU A 7 5.42 -8.98 -16.82
C LEU A 7 5.02 -7.82 -15.91
N ILE A 8 4.96 -8.05 -14.59
CA ILE A 8 4.60 -6.99 -13.62
C ILE A 8 5.63 -5.88 -13.66
N VAL A 9 6.92 -6.22 -13.53
CA VAL A 9 8.01 -5.25 -13.51
C VAL A 9 8.01 -4.44 -14.81
N HIS A 10 7.91 -5.11 -15.96
CA HIS A 10 7.86 -4.44 -17.26
C HIS A 10 6.69 -3.46 -17.37
N ARG A 11 5.49 -3.85 -16.91
CA ARG A 11 4.31 -2.96 -16.93
C ARG A 11 4.44 -1.76 -16.00
N LEU A 12 4.98 -1.95 -14.79
CA LEU A 12 5.20 -0.84 -13.86
C LEU A 12 6.26 0.13 -14.40
N GLN A 13 7.36 -0.40 -14.92
CA GLN A 13 8.42 0.37 -15.55
C GLN A 13 7.89 1.20 -16.73
N GLN A 14 7.11 0.59 -17.64
CA GLN A 14 6.46 1.30 -18.74
C GLN A 14 5.56 2.45 -18.28
N ARG A 15 4.83 2.28 -17.17
CA ARG A 15 3.96 3.34 -16.63
C ARG A 15 4.76 4.49 -16.02
N ILE A 16 5.89 4.19 -15.40
CA ILE A 16 6.83 5.19 -14.89
C ILE A 16 7.43 5.98 -16.05
N GLU A 17 7.92 5.29 -17.08
CA GLU A 17 8.52 5.91 -18.28
C GLU A 17 7.50 6.76 -19.06
N ALA A 18 6.25 6.33 -19.11
CA ALA A 18 5.15 7.09 -19.70
C ALA A 18 4.68 8.28 -18.83
N GLY A 19 5.27 8.50 -17.65
CA GLY A 19 4.91 9.59 -16.74
C GLY A 19 3.55 9.41 -16.05
N ALA A 20 2.95 8.22 -16.09
CA ALA A 20 1.67 7.94 -15.44
C ALA A 20 1.78 7.81 -13.91
N MET A 21 2.99 7.58 -13.40
CA MET A 21 3.35 7.54 -11.98
C MET A 21 4.83 7.87 -11.83
N SER A 22 5.23 8.50 -10.73
CA SER A 22 6.65 8.83 -10.51
C SER A 22 7.44 7.62 -10.01
N ALA A 23 6.83 6.77 -9.19
CA ALA A 23 7.41 5.56 -8.62
C ALA A 23 6.34 4.49 -8.36
N ALA A 24 6.80 3.26 -8.21
CA ALA A 24 5.99 2.15 -7.73
C ALA A 24 6.86 1.16 -6.94
N SER A 25 6.25 0.52 -5.95
CA SER A 25 6.80 -0.62 -5.24
C SER A 25 5.77 -1.75 -5.26
N VAL A 26 6.22 -2.99 -5.47
CA VAL A 26 5.37 -4.18 -5.53
C VAL A 26 6.03 -5.35 -4.81
N ARG A 27 5.25 -6.00 -3.95
CA ARG A 27 5.59 -7.25 -3.27
C ARG A 27 4.49 -8.27 -3.53
N VAL A 28 4.86 -9.45 -4.00
CA VAL A 28 3.93 -10.59 -4.17
C VAL A 28 4.47 -11.76 -3.37
N GLU A 29 3.63 -12.32 -2.52
CA GLU A 29 3.97 -13.47 -1.68
C GLU A 29 2.93 -14.57 -1.85
N ARG A 30 3.36 -15.82 -1.77
CA ARG A 30 2.48 -16.99 -1.78
C ARG A 30 2.87 -17.93 -0.66
N ARG A 31 1.97 -18.08 0.32
CA ARG A 31 2.19 -18.94 1.51
C ARG A 31 3.45 -18.55 2.30
N GLY A 32 3.69 -17.24 2.44
CA GLY A 32 4.86 -16.70 3.13
C GLY A 32 6.14 -16.65 2.30
N GLU A 33 6.16 -17.26 1.11
CA GLU A 33 7.32 -17.22 0.22
C GLU A 33 7.24 -16.02 -0.73
N PRO A 34 8.29 -15.18 -0.83
CA PRO A 34 8.34 -14.08 -1.80
C PRO A 34 8.47 -14.60 -3.22
N LEU A 35 7.58 -14.12 -4.09
CA LEU A 35 7.60 -14.38 -5.53
C LEU A 35 8.09 -13.18 -6.35
N LEU A 36 7.91 -11.97 -5.83
CA LEU A 36 8.36 -10.72 -6.42
C LEU A 36 8.56 -9.68 -5.32
N ASP A 37 9.67 -8.96 -5.39
CA ASP A 37 9.92 -7.76 -4.61
C ASP A 37 10.68 -6.77 -5.51
N TRP A 38 10.04 -5.67 -5.84
CA TRP A 38 10.60 -4.70 -6.77
C TRP A 38 10.14 -3.29 -6.43
N THR A 39 11.05 -2.32 -6.59
CA THR A 39 10.76 -0.89 -6.48
C THR A 39 11.48 -0.15 -7.61
N GLY A 40 10.82 0.84 -8.19
CA GLY A 40 11.39 1.66 -9.25
C GLY A 40 10.81 3.06 -9.32
N GLY A 41 11.50 3.93 -10.06
CA GLY A 41 11.14 5.33 -10.24
C GLY A 41 11.69 6.26 -9.17
N ARG A 42 11.07 7.43 -9.03
CA ARG A 42 11.48 8.53 -8.15
C ARG A 42 10.30 8.98 -7.29
N LEU A 43 10.57 9.43 -6.06
CA LEU A 43 9.53 9.77 -5.07
C LEU A 43 8.61 10.93 -5.49
N GLY A 44 9.01 11.69 -6.51
CA GLY A 44 8.20 12.73 -7.12
C GLY A 44 8.60 12.95 -8.57
N PHE A 45 7.82 13.77 -9.27
CA PHE A 45 8.07 14.13 -10.67
C PHE A 45 9.11 15.24 -10.81
N GLU A 46 9.34 16.00 -9.74
CA GLU A 46 10.23 17.15 -9.73
C GLU A 46 11.70 16.78 -10.02
N PRO A 47 12.47 17.68 -10.66
CA PRO A 47 13.92 17.54 -10.73
C PRO A 47 14.52 17.43 -9.32
N GLY A 48 15.45 16.49 -9.13
CA GLY A 48 16.10 16.26 -7.82
C GLY A 48 15.36 15.33 -6.84
N ALA A 49 14.09 14.98 -7.09
CA ALA A 49 13.41 13.88 -6.37
C ALA A 49 14.30 12.62 -6.26
N GLY A 50 14.39 12.08 -5.05
CA GLY A 50 15.19 10.89 -4.74
C GLY A 50 14.66 9.63 -5.44
N ALA A 51 15.55 8.66 -5.65
CA ALA A 51 15.16 7.33 -6.13
C ALA A 51 14.27 6.64 -5.10
N ALA A 52 13.22 5.97 -5.57
CA ALA A 52 12.42 5.11 -4.70
C ALA A 52 13.24 3.88 -4.30
N THR A 53 13.10 3.48 -3.04
CA THR A 53 13.72 2.31 -2.42
C THR A 53 12.64 1.40 -1.84
N PRO A 54 12.93 0.12 -1.54
CA PRO A 54 11.96 -0.76 -0.87
C PRO A 54 11.40 -0.20 0.44
N ASP A 55 12.18 0.63 1.15
CA ASP A 55 11.79 1.27 2.43
C ASP A 55 11.10 2.63 2.25
N SER A 56 10.86 3.07 1.03
CA SER A 56 10.23 4.35 0.76
C SER A 56 8.79 4.40 1.26
N VAL A 57 8.43 5.50 1.91
CA VAL A 57 7.06 5.71 2.42
C VAL A 57 6.20 6.36 1.34
N PHE A 58 5.03 5.77 1.09
CA PHE A 58 4.04 6.28 0.14
C PHE A 58 2.78 6.76 0.86
N LEU A 59 2.13 7.78 0.30
CA LEU A 59 0.78 8.15 0.69
C LEU A 59 -0.21 7.12 0.13
N ILE A 60 -0.62 6.17 0.96
CA ILE A 60 -1.49 5.04 0.56
C ILE A 60 -3.00 5.37 0.55
N ALA A 61 -3.38 6.59 0.95
CA ALA A 61 -4.75 7.10 0.94
C ALA A 61 -5.78 6.11 1.53
N SER A 62 -6.79 5.70 0.74
CA SER A 62 -7.88 4.85 1.23
C SER A 62 -7.44 3.45 1.70
N ILE A 63 -6.21 3.02 1.41
CA ILE A 63 -5.64 1.78 1.97
C ILE A 63 -5.47 1.89 3.50
N THR A 64 -5.54 3.09 4.09
CA THR A 64 -5.61 3.27 5.55
C THR A 64 -6.89 2.69 6.17
N LYS A 65 -8.01 2.60 5.43
CA LYS A 65 -9.31 2.12 5.95
C LYS A 65 -9.25 0.75 6.63
N PRO A 66 -8.72 -0.32 5.99
CA PRO A 66 -8.61 -1.63 6.66
C PRO A 66 -7.78 -1.58 7.96
N MET A 67 -6.77 -0.71 8.06
CA MET A 67 -6.02 -0.52 9.31
C MET A 67 -6.91 0.08 10.41
N THR A 68 -7.71 1.10 10.07
CA THR A 68 -8.71 1.67 10.99
C THR A 68 -9.77 0.64 11.38
N CYS A 69 -10.32 -0.11 10.42
CA CYS A 69 -11.28 -1.18 10.67
C CYS A 69 -10.72 -2.24 11.62
N CYS A 70 -9.46 -2.66 11.44
CA CYS A 70 -8.79 -3.59 12.35
C CYS A 70 -8.65 -3.00 13.76
N GLY A 71 -8.28 -1.72 13.87
CA GLY A 71 -8.28 -1.00 15.15
C GLY A 71 -9.63 -1.02 15.85
N VAL A 72 -10.71 -0.73 15.13
CA VAL A 72 -12.09 -0.79 15.65
C VAL A 72 -12.49 -2.22 16.02
N ALA A 73 -12.19 -3.21 15.19
CA ALA A 73 -12.50 -4.62 15.47
C ALA A 73 -11.86 -5.09 16.79
N LYS A 74 -10.63 -4.65 17.08
CA LYS A 74 -9.98 -4.92 18.37
C LYS A 74 -10.67 -4.26 19.55
N LEU A 75 -11.31 -3.09 19.36
CA LEU A 75 -12.10 -2.43 20.39
C LEU A 75 -13.43 -3.14 20.61
N VAL A 76 -14.05 -3.65 19.55
CA VAL A 76 -15.25 -4.49 19.63
C VAL A 76 -14.98 -5.79 20.37
N GLU A 77 -13.89 -6.49 20.04
CA GLU A 77 -13.48 -7.72 20.75
C GLU A 77 -13.28 -7.49 22.26
N ARG A 78 -12.84 -6.29 22.64
CA ARG A 78 -12.64 -5.89 24.04
C ARG A 78 -13.92 -5.38 24.74
N GLY A 79 -15.05 -5.33 24.04
CA GLY A 79 -16.30 -4.77 24.54
C GLY A 79 -16.27 -3.25 24.77
N LEU A 80 -15.33 -2.54 24.13
CA LEU A 80 -15.18 -1.08 24.26
C LEU A 80 -15.99 -0.30 23.22
N ILE A 81 -16.27 -0.93 22.07
CA ILE A 81 -17.17 -0.42 21.03
C ILE A 81 -18.21 -1.50 20.76
N ASP A 82 -19.45 -1.09 20.59
CA ASP A 82 -20.53 -1.91 20.06
C ASP A 82 -20.90 -1.34 18.68
N LEU A 83 -21.04 -2.21 17.68
CA LEU A 83 -21.32 -1.81 16.31
C LEU A 83 -22.77 -1.37 16.10
N ASP A 84 -23.67 -1.78 16.99
CA ASP A 84 -25.10 -1.44 16.93
C ASP A 84 -25.43 -0.17 17.74
N GLU A 85 -24.49 0.33 18.55
CA GLU A 85 -24.66 1.57 19.31
C GLU A 85 -24.47 2.81 18.42
N PRO A 86 -25.28 3.88 18.60
CA PRO A 86 -25.13 5.11 17.82
C PRO A 86 -23.78 5.77 18.12
N VAL A 87 -23.17 6.37 17.09
CA VAL A 87 -21.85 7.02 17.21
C VAL A 87 -21.79 8.10 18.30
N ALA A 88 -22.92 8.77 18.58
CA ALA A 88 -23.06 9.79 19.63
C ALA A 88 -22.74 9.26 21.04
N ARG A 89 -22.78 7.94 21.25
CA ARG A 89 -22.33 7.31 22.51
C ARG A 89 -20.83 7.48 22.75
N TYR A 90 -20.03 7.53 21.68
CA TYR A 90 -18.57 7.53 21.72
C TYR A 90 -17.97 8.89 21.37
N VAL A 91 -18.69 9.70 20.59
CA VAL A 91 -18.27 11.05 20.16
C VAL A 91 -19.38 12.04 20.53
N PRO A 92 -19.22 12.79 21.64
CA PRO A 92 -20.20 13.77 22.12
C PRO A 92 -20.40 14.97 21.19
#